data_AF-A0A7W0BUJ8-F1
#
_entry.id   AF-A0A7W0BUJ8-F1
#
_cell.length_a   1.000
_cell.length_b   1.000
_cell.length_c   1.000
_cell.angle_alpha   90.00
_cell.angle_beta   90.00
_cell.angle_gamma   90.00
#
_symmetry.space_group_name_H-M   'P 1'
#
loop_
_entity.id
_entity.type
_entity.pdbx_description
1 polymer ?
#
loop_
_entity_poly.entity_id
_entity_poly.type
_entity_poly.pdbx_seq_one_letter_code
_entity_poly.pdbx_strand_id
1 'polypeptide(L)' 'MGYSFWIRLDSKNDVGRVMGFTGSILYEEYFLDILEQYEITELNLVTVEINGKTYPSSKLDSIFAKLEN' A
#
# COMPACT_ATOMS: atom_id res chain seq x y z
N MET A 1 13.86 1.69 -17.73
CA MET A 1 14.47 1.13 -16.51
C MET A 1 13.76 1.77 -15.33
N GLY A 2 12.81 1.07 -14.72
CA GLY A 2 12.12 1.54 -13.53
C GLY A 2 13.00 1.31 -12.30
N TYR A 3 13.18 2.33 -11.47
CA TYR A 3 13.82 2.13 -10.17
C TYR A 3 12.81 1.49 -9.23
N SER A 4 13.13 0.30 -8.71
CA SER A 4 12.33 -0.29 -7.64
C SER A 4 12.44 0.58 -6.39
N PHE A 5 11.31 0.84 -5.74
CA PHE A 5 11.30 1.41 -4.39
C PHE A 5 10.85 0.36 -3.39
N TRP A 6 11.41 0.44 -2.20
CA TRP A 6 10.96 -0.39 -1.09
C TRP A 6 9.74 0.26 -0.45
N ILE A 7 8.70 -0.54 -0.17
CA ILE A 7 7.51 -0.08 0.51
C ILE A 7 7.22 -0.96 1.72
N ARG A 8 6.73 -0.32 2.78
CA ARG A 8 6.04 -0.96 3.88
C ARG A 8 4.64 -0.39 3.99
N LEU A 9 3.67 -1.29 4.10
CA LEU A 9 2.27 -0.97 4.34
C LEU A 9 1.87 -1.66 5.63
N ASP A 10 1.29 -0.94 6.57
CA ASP A 10 0.62 -1.58 7.70
C ASP A 10 -0.88 -1.30 7.56
N SER A 11 -1.69 -2.35 7.53
CA SER A 11 -3.15 -2.28 7.46
C SER A 11 -3.80 -3.00 8.63
N LYS A 12 -5.04 -2.68 8.94
CA LYS A 12 -5.81 -3.31 10.02
C LYS A 12 -6.82 -4.29 9.43
N ASN A 13 -6.74 -5.56 9.82
CA ASN A 13 -7.73 -6.54 9.38
C ASN A 13 -9.06 -6.42 10.17
N ASP A 14 -10.07 -7.21 9.77
CA ASP A 14 -11.40 -7.18 10.39
C ASP A 14 -11.43 -7.53 11.89
N VAL A 15 -10.42 -8.28 12.36
CA VAL A 15 -10.27 -8.65 13.78
C VAL A 15 -9.49 -7.58 14.56
N GLY A 16 -9.16 -6.47 13.91
CA GLY A 16 -8.46 -5.33 14.47
C GLY A 16 -6.95 -5.52 14.69
N ARG A 17 -6.35 -6.57 14.11
CA ARG A 17 -4.90 -6.78 14.13
C ARG A 17 -4.24 -6.00 13.00
N VAL A 18 -3.08 -5.42 13.30
CA VAL A 18 -2.23 -4.78 12.30
C VAL A 18 -1.43 -5.85 11.57
N MET A 19 -1.53 -5.87 10.24
CA MET A 19 -0.76 -6.71 9.32
C MET A 19 0.17 -5.82 8.52
N GLY A 20 1.45 -6.19 8.48
CA GLY A 20 2.48 -5.48 7.74
C GLY A 20 2.84 -6.20 6.45
N PHE A 21 2.73 -5.52 5.32
CA PHE A 21 3.36 -5.91 4.07
C PHE A 21 4.68 -5.16 3.91
N THR A 22 5.71 -5.84 3.41
CA THR A 22 7.00 -5.23 3.08
C THR A 22 7.53 -5.85 1.80
N GLY A 23 7.81 -5.01 0.80
CA GLY A 23 8.21 -5.48 -0.51
C GLY A 23 8.89 -4.40 -1.36
N SER A 24 9.44 -4.82 -2.49
CA SER A 24 9.94 -3.90 -3.51
C SER A 24 8.89 -3.76 -4.61
N ILE A 25 8.53 -2.52 -4.93
CA ILE A 25 7.59 -2.19 -6.00
C ILE A 25 8.38 -1.68 -7.19
N LEU A 26 8.17 -2.32 -8.34
CA LEU A 26 8.83 -1.95 -9.60
C LEU A 26 7.92 -1.13 -10.52
N TYR A 27 6.61 -1.42 -10.49
CA TYR A 27 5.58 -0.79 -11.32
C TYR A 27 4.31 -0.55 -10.51
N GLU A 28 3.49 0.41 -10.96
CA GLU A 28 2.22 0.74 -10.31
C GLU A 28 1.25 -0.46 -10.30
N GLU A 29 1.18 -1.23 -11.39
CA GLU A 29 0.33 -2.42 -11.51
C GLU A 29 0.62 -3.44 -10.39
N TYR A 30 1.90 -3.71 -10.14
CA TYR A 30 2.31 -4.61 -9.05
C TYR A 30 1.91 -4.07 -7.66
N PHE A 31 1.88 -2.75 -7.49
CA PHE A 31 1.41 -2.15 -6.25
C PHE A 31 -0.11 -2.31 -6.09
N LEU A 32 -0.88 -2.13 -7.17
CA LEU A 32 -2.32 -2.39 -7.19
C LEU A 32 -2.63 -3.86 -6.85
N ASP A 33 -1.91 -4.81 -7.45
CA ASP A 33 -2.06 -6.24 -7.17
C ASP A 33 -1.84 -6.57 -5.70
N ILE A 34 -0.84 -5.94 -5.05
CA ILE A 34 -0.58 -6.11 -3.62
C ILE A 34 -1.73 -5.54 -2.79
N LEU A 35 -2.21 -4.35 -3.12
CA LEU A 35 -3.33 -3.75 -2.39
C LEU A 35 -4.58 -4.64 -2.48
N GLU A 36 -4.88 -5.19 -3.66
CA GLU A 36 -6.00 -6.11 -3.86
C GLU A 36 -5.80 -7.44 -3.13
N GLN A 37 -4.66 -8.10 -3.32
CA GLN A 37 -4.37 -9.42 -2.74
C GLN A 37 -4.42 -9.42 -1.20
N TYR A 38 -4.02 -8.31 -0.57
CA TYR A 38 -4.02 -8.16 0.88
C TYR A 38 -5.24 -7.37 1.40
N GLU A 39 -6.23 -7.12 0.54
CA GLU A 39 -7.47 -6.40 0.87
C GLU A 39 -7.19 -5.05 1.57
N ILE A 40 -6.13 -4.36 1.16
CA ILE A 40 -5.70 -3.08 1.72
C ILE A 40 -6.52 -1.97 1.07
N THR A 41 -7.23 -1.22 1.89
CA THR A 41 -8.11 -0.11 1.49
C THR A 41 -7.68 1.17 2.20
N GLU A 42 -8.14 2.32 1.70
CA GLU A 42 -7.91 3.60 2.37
C GLU A 42 -8.37 3.59 3.85
N LEU A 43 -9.48 2.89 4.13
CA LEU A 43 -10.10 2.81 5.46
C LEU A 43 -9.31 1.96 6.45
N ASN A 44 -8.57 0.97 5.96
CA ASN A 44 -7.83 0.03 6.80
C ASN A 44 -6.33 0.27 6.82
N LEU A 45 -5.81 1.13 5.94
CA LEU A 45 -4.41 1.52 5.89
C LEU A 45 -4.05 2.38 7.11
N VAL A 46 -3.03 1.95 7.85
CA VAL A 46 -2.54 2.61 9.07
C VAL A 46 -1.31 3.45 8.76
N THR A 47 -0.31 2.84 8.13
CA THR A 47 0.97 3.49 7.82
C THR A 47 1.49 3.07 6.46
N VAL A 48 2.13 4.01 5.78
CA VAL A 48 2.85 3.79 4.53
C VAL A 48 4.27 4.32 4.72
N GLU A 49 5.26 3.52 4.37
CA GLU A 49 6.64 3.96 4.30
C GLU A 49 7.23 3.62 2.94
N ILE A 50 7.90 4.59 2.32
CA ILE A 50 8.63 4.40 1.06
C ILE A 50 10.10 4.69 1.31
N ASN A 51 10.96 3.71 1.03
CA ASN A 51 12.40 3.76 1.30
C ASN A 51 12.72 4.21 2.74
N GLY A 52 11.97 3.70 3.72
CA GLY A 52 12.13 3.99 5.15
C GLY A 52 11.63 5.37 5.60
N LYS A 53 10.88 6.09 4.76
CA LYS A 53 10.27 7.37 5.11
C LYS A 53 8.75 7.23 5.15
N THR A 54 8.12 7.67 6.23
CA THR A 54 6.67 7.74 6.34
C THR A 54 6.11 8.63 5.23
N TYR A 55 5.15 8.08 4.49
CA TYR A 55 4.41 8.76 3.44
C TYR A 55 2.97 8.99 3.92
N PRO A 56 2.40 10.18 3.65
CA PRO A 56 1.01 10.43 3.96
C PRO A 56 0.11 9.54 3.09
N SER A 57 -0.83 8.83 3.72
CA SER A 57 -1.79 7.95 3.04
C SER A 57 -2.65 8.70 2.02
N SER A 58 -2.94 9.99 2.26
CA SER A 58 -3.68 10.86 1.33
C SER A 58 -3.02 11.08 -0.03
N LYS A 59 -1.74 10.69 -0.20
CA LYS A 59 -1.11 10.67 -1.53
C LYS A 59 -1.46 9.43 -2.35
N LEU A 60 -2.08 8.43 -1.72
CA LEU A 60 -2.53 7.20 -2.36
C LEU A 60 -4.00 7.25 -2.78
N ASP A 61 -4.74 8.35 -2.53
CA ASP A 61 -6.15 8.48 -2.91
C ASP A 61 -6.38 8.19 -4.39
N SER A 62 -5.49 8.69 -5.26
CA SER A 62 -5.55 8.41 -6.71
C SER A 62 -5.23 6.96 -7.08
N ILE A 63 -4.51 6.23 -6.23
CA ILE A 63 -4.26 4.79 -6.39
C ILE A 63 -5.48 4.00 -5.95
N PHE A 64 -6.05 4.31 -4.77
CA PHE A 64 -7.26 3.65 -4.29
C PHE A 64 -8.45 3.87 -5.22
N ALA A 65 -8.60 5.07 -5.80
CA ALA A 65 -9.63 5.35 -6.80
C ALA A 65 -9.51 4.49 -8.08
N LYS A 66 -8.33 3.93 -8.38
CA LYS A 66 -8.13 2.98 -9.50
C LYS A 66 -8.58 1.56 -9.16
N LEU A 67 -8.64 1.20 -7.87
CA LEU A 67 -9.12 -0.12 -7.42
C LEU A 67 -10.65 -0.16 -7.32
N GLU A 68 -11.31 1.00 -7.25
CA GLU A 68 -12.77 1.11 -7.18
C GLU A 68 -13.47 1.17 -8.56
N ASN A 69 -12.72 1.13 -9.67
CA ASN A 69 -13.25 1.10 -11.05
C ASN A 69 -13.08 -0.28 -11.70
#